data_AF-A0A4P7H207-F1
#
_entry.id   AF-A0A4P7H207-F1
#
_cell.length_a   1.000
_cell.length_b   1.000
_cell.length_c   1.000
_cell.angle_alpha   90.00
_cell.angle_beta   90.00
_cell.angle_gamma   90.00
#
_symmetry.space_group_name_H-M   'P 1'
#
loop_
_entity.id
_entity.type
_entity.pdbx_description
1 polymer ?
#
loop_
_entity_poly.entity_id
_entity_poly.type
_entity_poly.pdbx_seq_one_letter_code
_entity_poly.pdbx_strand_id
1 'polypeptide(L)'
;MGIECSSVVAAPRSEVFEWHARPGAFARLAPPWQPVSVLAEADSLADGRAVLGLPGGLRWVAKHDPARYDPPQRFVDRIAVDGLGSLPAGLLLRWRHTHDFEVVDDTHTRVVDRVESPVPAFTLRPMFDYRYRQLADDLAAHADAARAGFAAKTIAVTGASGLVGSALTAFLSTGGHTVLRLVRHAPQAGERQWNPDDPAPDLLDGVDAVVHLAGASIAGRFTDEHKQAIVDSRIGPTEQLARLAARAGVPTFVSASAIGYYGYDRGDDRLPEDASRGDGFLADVVDAWEAATSAAADGGVRVVKVRTGIVQSPRGGTLRLLRPLFATGLGGRIGDGEQWLSWIGIDDLVDIYHRALWDNSVSGPVNAVAPQPVRNSEYTHVLAGVLRRPALLPVPEFGPALLLGGQGARELAAESQRVVPAVLDKAGHRFRTPDLASALKHLLGRTR
;
A
#
# COMPACT_ATOMS: atom_id res chain seq x y z
N MET A 1 -15.08 -9.53 29.98
CA MET A 1 -14.07 -10.02 29.02
C MET A 1 -13.83 -8.91 28.01
N GLY A 2 -12.60 -8.78 27.52
CA GLY A 2 -12.16 -7.65 26.70
C GLY A 2 -10.64 -7.53 26.68
N ILE A 3 -10.12 -6.44 26.11
CA ILE A 3 -8.70 -6.07 26.16
C ILE A 3 -8.58 -4.58 26.49
N GLU A 4 -7.58 -4.24 27.28
CA GLU A 4 -7.08 -2.88 27.42
C GLU A 4 -5.61 -2.88 26.97
N CYS A 5 -5.26 -1.97 26.08
CA CYS A 5 -3.91 -1.80 25.57
C CYS A 5 -3.62 -0.31 25.35
N SER A 6 -2.34 0.03 25.32
CA SER A 6 -1.91 1.40 25.02
C SER A 6 -0.55 1.43 24.34
N SER A 7 -0.29 2.52 23.64
CA SER A 7 1.02 2.87 23.08
C SER A 7 1.24 4.37 23.15
N VAL A 8 2.49 4.79 23.28
CA VAL A 8 2.88 6.20 23.17
C VAL A 8 3.31 6.47 21.73
N VAL A 9 2.81 7.55 21.14
CA VAL A 9 3.21 8.05 19.81
C VAL A 9 3.81 9.44 19.93
N ALA A 10 4.80 9.74 19.09
CA ALA A 10 5.53 11.01 19.09
C ALA A 10 4.80 12.08 18.25
N ALA A 11 3.60 12.45 18.69
CA ALA A 11 2.87 13.61 18.18
C ALA A 11 1.98 14.22 19.28
N PRO A 12 1.68 15.54 19.22
CA PRO A 12 0.75 16.20 20.14
C PRO A 12 -0.65 15.59 20.06
N ARG A 13 -1.39 15.63 21.18
CA ARG A 13 -2.72 15.00 21.29
C ARG A 13 -3.70 15.47 20.23
N SER A 14 -3.71 16.76 19.93
CA SER A 14 -4.58 17.34 18.90
C SER A 14 -4.30 16.74 17.52
N GLU A 15 -3.02 16.57 17.17
CA GLU A 15 -2.62 15.99 15.87
C GLU A 15 -3.01 14.51 15.78
N VAL A 16 -2.77 13.74 16.84
CA VAL A 16 -3.17 12.32 16.89
C VAL A 16 -4.68 12.18 16.77
N PHE A 17 -5.45 13.02 17.47
CA PHE A 17 -6.91 12.99 17.40
C PHE A 17 -7.43 13.41 16.01
N GLU A 18 -6.88 14.49 15.43
CA GLU A 18 -7.23 14.93 14.09
C GLU A 18 -6.90 13.88 13.03
N TRP A 19 -5.78 13.17 13.16
CA TRP A 19 -5.42 12.07 12.27
C TRP A 19 -6.52 11.00 12.24
N HIS A 20 -7.11 10.65 13.39
CA HIS A 20 -8.22 9.70 13.47
C HIS A 20 -9.51 10.23 12.85
N ALA A 21 -9.69 11.56 12.81
CA ALA A 21 -10.87 12.20 12.25
C ALA A 21 -10.81 12.34 10.72
N ARG A 22 -9.65 12.14 10.10
CA ARG A 22 -9.46 12.30 8.66
C ARG A 22 -9.86 11.04 7.88
N PRO A 23 -10.37 11.18 6.64
CA PRO A 23 -10.68 10.05 5.77
C PRO A 23 -9.47 9.13 5.57
N GLY A 24 -9.71 7.83 5.53
CA GLY A 24 -8.67 6.82 5.36
C GLY A 24 -8.03 6.34 6.65
N ALA A 25 -8.26 7.01 7.80
CA ALA A 25 -7.72 6.60 9.09
C ALA A 25 -8.10 5.15 9.43
N PHE A 26 -9.36 4.77 9.20
CA PHE A 26 -9.79 3.40 9.40
C PHE A 26 -9.11 2.44 8.42
N ALA A 27 -9.05 2.77 7.11
CA ALA A 27 -8.35 1.94 6.13
C ALA A 27 -6.87 1.71 6.46
N ARG A 28 -6.17 2.71 7.03
CA ARG A 28 -4.79 2.58 7.51
C ARG A 28 -4.71 1.65 8.72
N LEU A 29 -5.61 1.81 9.70
CA LEU A 29 -5.62 1.01 10.92
C LEU A 29 -6.19 -0.41 10.75
N ALA A 30 -6.85 -0.70 9.63
CA ALA A 30 -7.48 -1.99 9.37
C ALA A 30 -6.42 -3.09 9.11
N PRO A 31 -6.30 -4.13 9.97
CA PRO A 31 -5.28 -5.16 9.81
C PRO A 31 -5.42 -5.89 8.48
N PRO A 32 -4.38 -5.92 7.63
CA PRO A 32 -4.52 -6.40 6.27
C PRO A 32 -4.72 -7.92 6.17
N TRP A 33 -4.38 -8.68 7.22
CA TRP A 33 -4.56 -10.12 7.27
C TRP A 33 -5.97 -10.57 7.64
N GLN A 34 -6.79 -9.67 8.18
CA GLN A 34 -8.18 -9.95 8.53
C GLN A 34 -9.06 -9.88 7.27
N PRO A 35 -10.06 -10.76 7.14
CA PRO A 35 -10.92 -10.81 5.96
C PRO A 35 -12.01 -9.75 6.02
N VAL A 36 -11.62 -8.48 6.21
CA VAL A 36 -12.52 -7.34 6.38
C VAL A 36 -12.34 -6.34 5.24
N SER A 37 -13.42 -5.99 4.57
CA SER A 37 -13.44 -4.90 3.58
C SER A 37 -14.11 -3.66 4.17
N VAL A 38 -13.56 -2.49 3.88
CA VAL A 38 -14.21 -1.21 4.24
C VAL A 38 -15.23 -0.91 3.15
N LEU A 39 -16.51 -0.91 3.49
CA LEU A 39 -17.60 -0.57 2.54
C LEU A 39 -18.00 0.90 2.65
N ALA A 40 -17.96 1.45 3.87
CA ALA A 40 -18.12 2.87 4.15
C ALA A 40 -17.31 3.21 5.41
N GLU A 41 -16.58 4.31 5.39
CA GLU A 41 -15.96 4.88 6.58
C GLU A 41 -16.91 5.84 7.28
N ALA A 42 -16.64 6.13 8.55
CA ALA A 42 -17.41 7.13 9.29
C ALA A 42 -16.90 8.53 8.95
N ASP A 43 -17.78 9.42 8.49
CA ASP A 43 -17.44 10.81 8.17
C ASP A 43 -17.24 11.70 9.41
N SER A 44 -17.49 11.15 10.62
CA SER A 44 -17.46 11.88 11.89
C SER A 44 -17.12 10.93 13.03
N LEU A 45 -16.18 11.33 13.90
CA LEU A 45 -15.88 10.62 15.16
C LEU A 45 -16.96 10.82 16.24
N ALA A 46 -17.82 11.84 16.10
CA ALA A 46 -18.84 12.15 17.09
C ALA A 46 -20.03 11.17 17.01
N ASP A 47 -20.53 10.95 15.80
CA ASP A 47 -21.81 10.29 15.55
C ASP A 47 -21.83 9.50 14.23
N GLY A 48 -20.70 9.48 13.51
CA GLY A 48 -20.58 8.81 12.24
C GLY A 48 -20.72 7.29 12.33
N ARG A 49 -20.80 6.68 11.15
CA ARG A 49 -21.08 5.27 10.99
C ARG A 49 -20.15 4.66 9.96
N ALA A 50 -19.45 3.59 10.35
CA ALA A 50 -18.67 2.77 9.44
C ALA A 50 -19.37 1.44 9.14
N VAL A 51 -19.21 0.94 7.91
CA VAL A 51 -19.74 -0.35 7.47
C VAL A 51 -18.59 -1.18 6.93
N LEU A 52 -18.39 -2.35 7.51
CA LEU A 52 -17.37 -3.30 7.11
C LEU A 52 -18.03 -4.56 6.52
N GLY A 53 -17.50 -5.02 5.40
CA GLY A 53 -17.88 -6.30 4.79
C GLY A 53 -17.12 -7.44 5.44
N LEU A 54 -17.83 -8.53 5.68
CA LEU A 54 -17.31 -9.79 6.19
C LEU A 54 -17.56 -10.90 5.17
N PRO A 55 -16.87 -12.06 5.28
CA PRO A 55 -17.11 -13.20 4.40
C PRO A 55 -18.57 -13.66 4.39
N GLY A 56 -19.04 -14.16 3.25
CA GLY A 56 -20.41 -14.66 3.09
C GLY A 56 -21.49 -13.57 2.97
N GLY A 57 -21.10 -12.33 2.66
CA GLY A 57 -22.05 -11.21 2.50
C GLY A 57 -22.51 -10.58 3.82
N LEU A 58 -21.94 -11.01 4.94
CA LEU A 58 -22.19 -10.46 6.26
C LEU A 58 -21.62 -9.04 6.37
N ARG A 59 -22.19 -8.23 7.27
CA ARG A 59 -21.75 -6.85 7.52
C ARG A 59 -21.54 -6.61 9.01
N TRP A 60 -20.48 -5.89 9.32
CA TRP A 60 -20.28 -5.28 10.63
C TRP A 60 -20.57 -3.79 10.52
N VAL A 61 -21.47 -3.28 11.34
CA VAL A 61 -21.79 -1.84 11.38
C VAL A 61 -21.29 -1.29 12.69
N ALA A 62 -20.33 -0.37 12.63
CA ALA A 62 -19.82 0.35 13.79
C ALA A 62 -20.45 1.75 13.79
N LYS A 63 -21.01 2.17 14.93
CA LYS A 63 -21.59 3.50 15.12
C LYS A 63 -20.86 4.20 16.26
N HIS A 64 -20.47 5.45 16.03
CA HIS A 64 -19.91 6.29 17.09
C HIS A 64 -20.99 6.74 18.07
N ASP A 65 -20.61 6.82 19.35
CA ASP A 65 -21.49 7.17 20.46
C ASP A 65 -21.34 8.65 20.82
N PRO A 66 -22.28 9.54 20.41
CA PRO A 66 -22.17 10.97 20.66
C PRO A 66 -22.22 11.33 22.15
N ALA A 67 -22.81 10.48 22.99
CA ALA A 67 -22.84 10.72 24.43
C ALA A 67 -21.48 10.46 25.12
N ARG A 68 -20.52 9.88 24.39
CA ARG A 68 -19.17 9.57 24.87
C ARG A 68 -18.07 10.16 23.98
N TYR A 69 -18.44 11.14 23.17
CA TYR A 69 -17.53 11.94 22.39
C TYR A 69 -17.05 13.14 23.21
N ASP A 70 -15.74 13.26 23.42
CA ASP A 70 -15.11 14.35 24.19
C ASP A 70 -13.81 14.74 23.47
N PRO A 71 -13.87 15.51 22.37
CA PRO A 71 -12.68 15.84 21.58
C PRO A 71 -11.76 16.83 22.33
N PRO A 72 -10.43 16.70 22.21
CA PRO A 72 -9.67 15.67 21.49
C PRO A 72 -9.30 14.46 22.37
N GLN A 73 -10.04 14.20 23.45
CA GLN A 73 -9.71 13.22 24.48
C GLN A 73 -10.25 11.82 24.17
N ARG A 74 -11.43 11.71 23.57
CA ARG A 74 -12.12 10.44 23.41
C ARG A 74 -13.11 10.40 22.26
N PHE A 75 -13.19 9.23 21.63
CA PHE A 75 -14.39 8.77 20.93
C PHE A 75 -14.65 7.28 21.22
N VAL A 76 -15.87 6.83 20.97
CA VAL A 76 -16.30 5.45 21.26
C VAL A 76 -17.09 4.90 20.09
N ASP A 77 -16.73 3.70 19.61
CA ASP A 77 -17.55 2.95 18.67
C ASP A 77 -18.23 1.75 19.34
N ARG A 78 -19.43 1.43 18.85
CA ARG A 78 -20.19 0.25 19.24
C ARG A 78 -20.71 -0.46 18.02
N ILE A 79 -20.84 -1.78 18.10
CA ILE A 79 -21.54 -2.52 17.05
C ILE A 79 -23.03 -2.17 17.06
N ALA A 80 -23.58 -1.94 15.87
CA ALA A 80 -24.99 -1.71 15.62
C ALA A 80 -25.53 -2.79 14.68
N VAL A 81 -26.83 -3.06 14.78
CA VAL A 81 -27.56 -3.85 13.79
C VAL A 81 -28.19 -2.89 12.78
N ASP A 82 -27.87 -3.09 11.51
CA ASP A 82 -28.56 -2.50 10.37
C ASP A 82 -28.75 -3.53 9.24
N GLY A 83 -30.01 -3.93 9.01
CA GLY A 83 -30.40 -4.94 8.02
C GLY A 83 -30.02 -6.39 8.38
N LEU A 84 -30.49 -7.33 7.55
CA LEU A 84 -30.34 -8.77 7.80
C LEU A 84 -28.87 -9.23 7.82
N GLY A 85 -28.00 -8.59 7.05
CA GLY A 85 -26.58 -8.97 6.93
C GLY A 85 -25.74 -8.65 8.17
N SER A 86 -26.19 -7.76 9.06
CA SER A 86 -25.48 -7.40 10.30
C SER A 86 -26.13 -7.95 11.57
N LEU A 87 -27.34 -8.51 11.47
CA LEU A 87 -28.04 -9.18 12.58
C LEU A 87 -27.17 -10.22 13.30
N PRO A 88 -26.48 -11.15 12.61
CA PRO A 88 -25.68 -12.17 13.30
C PRO A 88 -24.55 -11.55 14.14
N ALA A 89 -23.84 -10.56 13.60
CA ALA A 89 -22.74 -9.91 14.29
C ALA A 89 -23.26 -9.05 15.45
N GLY A 90 -24.26 -8.19 15.21
CA GLY A 90 -24.77 -7.27 16.23
C GLY A 90 -25.57 -7.94 17.37
N LEU A 91 -26.10 -9.15 17.16
CA LEU A 91 -26.77 -9.93 18.22
C LEU A 91 -25.79 -10.77 19.04
N LEU A 92 -24.77 -11.36 18.41
CA LEU A 92 -23.87 -12.33 19.07
C LEU A 92 -22.60 -11.68 19.64
N LEU A 93 -22.16 -10.56 19.08
CA LEU A 93 -20.96 -9.85 19.53
C LEU A 93 -21.41 -8.59 20.26
N ARG A 94 -21.26 -8.55 21.58
CA ARG A 94 -21.26 -7.28 22.31
C ARG A 94 -19.90 -6.64 22.04
N TRP A 95 -19.86 -5.50 21.36
CA TRP A 95 -18.63 -4.77 21.08
C TRP A 95 -18.81 -3.30 21.44
N ARG A 96 -17.95 -2.82 22.34
CA ARG A 96 -17.74 -1.40 22.60
C ARG A 96 -16.24 -1.16 22.65
N HIS A 97 -15.75 -0.25 21.82
CA HIS A 97 -14.35 0.12 21.74
C HIS A 97 -14.23 1.61 22.08
N THR A 98 -13.56 1.90 23.19
CA THR A 98 -13.25 3.26 23.64
C THR A 98 -11.81 3.59 23.24
N HIS A 99 -11.63 4.73 22.60
CA HIS A 99 -10.33 5.28 22.20
C HIS A 99 -10.09 6.52 23.07
N ASP A 100 -9.08 6.45 23.93
CA ASP A 100 -8.68 7.56 24.80
C ASP A 100 -7.30 8.10 24.35
N PHE A 101 -7.15 9.42 24.41
CA PHE A 101 -5.93 10.13 24.03
C PHE A 101 -5.43 10.95 25.23
N GLU A 102 -4.42 10.43 25.91
CA GLU A 102 -3.85 11.02 27.10
C GLU A 102 -2.57 11.80 26.75
N VAL A 103 -2.43 13.01 27.29
CA VAL A 103 -1.21 13.82 27.12
C VAL A 103 -0.10 13.17 27.95
N VAL A 104 1.03 12.84 27.30
CA VAL A 104 2.25 12.45 28.02
C VAL A 104 3.11 13.69 28.24
N ASP A 105 3.33 14.46 27.17
CA ASP A 105 3.95 15.78 27.17
C ASP A 105 3.51 16.55 25.91
N ASP A 106 4.09 17.72 25.63
CA ASP A 106 3.72 18.59 24.51
C ASP A 106 3.94 17.95 23.12
N THR A 107 4.76 16.90 23.03
CA THR A 107 5.14 16.23 21.79
C THR A 107 4.76 14.75 21.74
N HIS A 108 4.19 14.20 22.83
CA HIS A 108 3.81 12.79 22.92
C HIS A 108 2.38 12.58 23.44
N THR A 109 1.72 11.60 22.84
CA THR A 109 0.36 11.17 23.21
C THR A 109 0.35 9.69 23.53
N ARG A 110 -0.29 9.31 24.63
CA ARG A 110 -0.63 7.91 24.91
C ARG A 110 -2.01 7.63 24.35
N VAL A 111 -2.07 6.74 23.35
CA VAL A 111 -3.31 6.20 22.81
C VAL A 111 -3.67 4.97 23.63
N VAL A 112 -4.88 4.94 24.18
CA VAL A 112 -5.39 3.83 25.00
C VAL A 112 -6.65 3.29 24.36
N ASP A 113 -6.66 1.99 24.09
CA ASP A 113 -7.81 1.30 23.53
C ASP A 113 -8.39 0.32 24.56
N ARG A 114 -9.69 0.47 24.83
CA ARG A 114 -10.46 -0.43 25.69
C ARG A 114 -11.58 -1.06 24.89
N VAL A 115 -11.48 -2.37 24.67
CA VAL A 115 -12.52 -3.15 23.99
C VAL A 115 -13.24 -4.03 25.00
N GLU A 116 -14.53 -3.81 25.13
CA GLU A 116 -15.44 -4.71 25.83
C GLU A 116 -16.06 -5.67 24.83
N SER A 117 -15.72 -6.96 24.94
CA SER A 117 -16.16 -7.99 24.00
C SER A 117 -16.08 -9.40 24.60
N PRO A 118 -16.93 -10.35 24.17
CA PRO A 118 -16.72 -11.77 24.49
C PRO A 118 -15.43 -12.35 23.85
N VAL A 119 -14.81 -11.63 22.90
CA VAL A 119 -13.59 -12.07 22.23
C VAL A 119 -12.39 -12.04 23.20
N PRO A 120 -11.62 -13.14 23.35
CA PRO A 120 -10.47 -13.19 24.24
C PRO A 120 -9.37 -12.16 23.90
N ALA A 121 -8.73 -11.56 24.90
CA ALA A 121 -7.70 -10.53 24.68
C ALA A 121 -6.56 -10.98 23.75
N PHE A 122 -6.11 -12.23 23.86
CA PHE A 122 -4.99 -12.75 23.06
C PHE A 122 -5.27 -12.80 21.56
N THR A 123 -6.54 -12.85 21.13
CA THR A 123 -6.90 -12.83 19.70
C THR A 123 -6.97 -11.40 19.15
N LEU A 124 -7.25 -10.41 20.00
CA LEU A 124 -7.31 -8.99 19.65
C LEU A 124 -5.93 -8.32 19.70
N ARG A 125 -5.03 -8.84 20.55
CA ARG A 125 -3.71 -8.22 20.77
C ARG A 125 -2.91 -7.94 19.49
N PRO A 126 -2.79 -8.87 18.51
CA PRO A 126 -2.04 -8.59 17.29
C PRO A 126 -2.62 -7.46 16.44
N MET A 127 -3.96 -7.28 16.45
CA MET A 127 -4.61 -6.17 15.76
C MET A 127 -4.19 -4.84 16.37
N PHE A 128 -4.16 -4.72 17.70
CA PHE A 128 -3.75 -3.48 18.37
C PHE A 128 -2.27 -3.20 18.20
N ASP A 129 -1.41 -4.23 18.29
CA ASP A 129 0.02 -4.07 18.03
C ASP A 129 0.27 -3.53 16.60
N TYR A 130 -0.49 -3.99 15.60
CA TYR A 130 -0.47 -3.43 14.24
C TYR A 130 -0.96 -1.98 14.21
N ARG A 131 -2.12 -1.68 14.80
CA ARG A 131 -2.71 -0.33 14.82
C ARG A 131 -1.74 0.70 15.41
N TYR A 132 -1.09 0.37 16.52
CA TYR A 132 -0.14 1.28 17.17
C TYR A 132 1.10 1.53 16.33
N ARG A 133 1.69 0.46 15.77
CA ARG A 133 2.84 0.62 14.89
C ARG A 133 2.48 1.42 13.64
N GLN A 134 1.35 1.10 13.03
CA GLN A 134 0.86 1.77 11.82
C GLN A 134 0.60 3.27 12.05
N LEU A 135 -0.05 3.61 13.16
CA LEU A 135 -0.29 5.00 13.55
C LEU A 135 1.02 5.75 13.79
N ALA A 136 1.93 5.16 14.56
CA ALA A 136 3.22 5.78 14.87
C ALA A 136 4.05 6.03 13.61
N ASP A 137 4.12 5.03 12.71
CA ASP A 137 4.87 5.15 11.47
C ASP A 137 4.23 6.15 10.49
N ASP A 138 2.89 6.19 10.39
CA ASP A 138 2.19 7.17 9.55
C ASP A 138 2.39 8.60 10.05
N LEU A 139 2.27 8.85 11.37
CA LEU A 139 2.54 10.15 11.98
C LEU A 139 4.00 10.59 11.77
N ALA A 140 4.96 9.67 11.96
CA ALA A 140 6.37 9.98 11.74
C ALA A 140 6.66 10.37 10.28
N ALA A 141 6.07 9.67 9.30
CA ALA A 141 6.24 9.99 7.88
C ALA A 141 5.64 11.35 7.50
N HIS A 142 4.48 11.72 8.07
CA HIS A 142 3.89 13.05 7.88
C HIS A 142 4.72 14.14 8.56
N ALA A 143 5.23 13.90 9.77
CA ALA A 143 6.10 14.83 10.47
C ALA A 143 7.44 15.07 9.72
N ASP A 144 8.01 14.03 9.10
CA ASP A 144 9.20 14.14 8.26
C ASP A 144 8.94 15.09 7.07
N ALA A 145 7.82 14.91 6.37
CA ALA A 145 7.44 15.76 5.25
C ALA A 145 7.13 17.20 5.67
N ALA A 146 6.41 17.39 6.79
CA ALA A 146 6.11 18.71 7.33
C ALA A 146 7.39 19.48 7.73
N ARG A 147 8.38 18.79 8.32
CA ARG A 147 9.71 19.39 8.62
C ARG A 147 10.47 19.80 7.36
N ALA A 148 10.24 19.11 6.24
CA ALA A 148 10.75 19.48 4.93
C ALA A 148 9.92 20.59 4.23
N GLY A 149 8.90 21.14 4.90
CA GLY A 149 8.05 22.22 4.36
C GLY A 149 6.91 21.74 3.46
N PHE A 150 6.61 20.44 3.46
CA PHE A 150 5.48 19.90 2.70
C PHE A 150 4.17 20.12 3.44
N ALA A 151 3.46 21.18 3.04
CA ALA A 151 2.13 21.50 3.55
C ALA A 151 1.03 20.66 2.87
N ALA A 152 -0.22 20.81 3.31
CA ALA A 152 -1.37 20.22 2.66
C ALA A 152 -1.40 20.58 1.16
N LYS A 153 -1.66 19.59 0.31
CA LYS A 153 -1.60 19.65 -1.16
C LYS A 153 -2.83 19.00 -1.77
N THR A 154 -3.18 19.39 -2.99
CA THR A 154 -4.15 18.67 -3.83
C THR A 154 -3.41 17.71 -4.75
N ILE A 155 -3.59 16.41 -4.53
CA ILE A 155 -2.83 15.36 -5.23
C ILE A 155 -3.80 14.54 -6.09
N ALA A 156 -3.58 14.55 -7.41
CA ALA A 156 -4.35 13.71 -8.33
C ALA A 156 -3.77 12.31 -8.41
N VAL A 157 -4.60 11.27 -8.26
CA VAL A 157 -4.16 9.88 -8.23
C VAL A 157 -4.94 9.04 -9.24
N THR A 158 -4.26 8.49 -10.25
CA THR A 158 -4.84 7.43 -11.09
C THR A 158 -4.65 6.07 -10.42
N GLY A 159 -5.48 5.08 -10.73
CA GLY A 159 -5.37 3.75 -10.12
C GLY A 159 -5.66 3.74 -8.61
N ALA A 160 -6.37 4.75 -8.11
CA ALA A 160 -6.66 4.96 -6.68
C ALA A 160 -7.43 3.80 -6.01
N SER A 161 -8.15 2.98 -6.78
CA SER A 161 -8.86 1.79 -6.28
C SER A 161 -7.99 0.53 -6.22
N GLY A 162 -6.76 0.57 -6.75
CA GLY A 162 -5.81 -0.54 -6.73
C GLY A 162 -5.21 -0.77 -5.34
N LEU A 163 -4.41 -1.84 -5.20
CA LEU A 163 -3.74 -2.18 -3.94
C LEU A 163 -2.90 -1.03 -3.38
N VAL A 164 -2.01 -0.47 -4.21
CA VAL A 164 -1.12 0.63 -3.82
C VAL A 164 -1.89 1.95 -3.75
N GLY A 165 -2.75 2.22 -4.74
CA GLY A 165 -3.51 3.47 -4.80
C GLY A 165 -4.45 3.67 -3.62
N SER A 166 -5.10 2.61 -3.13
CA SER A 166 -5.99 2.69 -1.96
C SER A 166 -5.21 2.95 -0.67
N ALA A 167 -4.06 2.28 -0.49
CA ALA A 167 -3.19 2.50 0.67
C ALA A 167 -2.59 3.92 0.66
N LEU A 168 -2.11 4.39 -0.50
CA LEU A 168 -1.55 5.73 -0.66
C LEU A 168 -2.62 6.82 -0.48
N THR A 169 -3.81 6.66 -1.07
CA THR A 169 -4.90 7.63 -0.92
C THR A 169 -5.31 7.79 0.54
N ALA A 170 -5.46 6.67 1.26
CA ALA A 170 -5.77 6.70 2.69
C ALA A 170 -4.65 7.38 3.48
N PHE A 171 -3.38 7.08 3.19
CA PHE A 171 -2.23 7.67 3.86
C PHE A 171 -2.11 9.18 3.61
N LEU A 172 -2.28 9.64 2.37
CA LEU A 172 -2.22 11.06 2.04
C LEU A 172 -3.37 11.84 2.69
N SER A 173 -4.57 11.26 2.71
CA SER A 173 -5.74 11.89 3.34
C SER A 173 -5.57 12.05 4.85
N THR A 174 -4.97 11.08 5.54
CA THR A 174 -4.66 11.21 6.98
C THR A 174 -3.55 12.23 7.26
N GLY A 175 -2.69 12.51 6.29
CA GLY A 175 -1.72 13.62 6.32
C GLY A 175 -2.34 15.01 6.12
N GLY A 176 -3.64 15.08 5.79
CA GLY A 176 -4.35 16.34 5.52
C GLY A 176 -4.28 16.80 4.06
N HIS A 177 -3.77 15.97 3.14
CA HIS A 177 -3.83 16.26 1.71
C HIS A 177 -5.24 16.04 1.15
N THR A 178 -5.60 16.82 0.12
CA THR A 178 -6.81 16.57 -0.67
C THR A 178 -6.46 15.61 -1.80
N VAL A 179 -7.02 14.40 -1.79
CA VAL A 179 -6.79 13.41 -2.86
C VAL A 179 -7.89 13.48 -3.90
N LEU A 180 -7.54 13.88 -5.13
CA LEU A 180 -8.43 13.85 -6.30
C LEU A 180 -8.25 12.52 -7.03
N ARG A 181 -9.23 11.62 -6.92
CA ARG A 181 -9.17 10.32 -7.58
C ARG A 181 -9.54 10.47 -9.06
N LEU A 182 -8.63 10.07 -9.94
CA LEU A 182 -8.85 10.05 -11.38
C LEU A 182 -9.39 8.67 -11.78
N VAL A 183 -10.67 8.60 -12.14
CA VAL A 183 -11.40 7.34 -12.35
C VAL A 183 -11.91 7.19 -13.77
N ARG A 184 -12.01 5.97 -14.29
CA ARG A 184 -12.48 5.71 -15.66
C ARG A 184 -14.00 5.60 -15.80
N HIS A 185 -14.72 5.51 -14.68
CA HIS A 185 -16.17 5.43 -14.63
C HIS A 185 -16.80 6.81 -14.39
N ALA A 186 -18.12 6.88 -14.38
CA ALA A 186 -18.84 8.07 -13.95
C ALA A 186 -18.36 8.49 -12.53
N PRO A 187 -17.91 9.75 -12.34
CA PRO A 187 -17.23 10.15 -11.12
C PRO A 187 -18.22 10.34 -9.97
N GLN A 188 -17.78 10.05 -8.76
CA GLN A 188 -18.45 10.39 -7.52
C GLN A 188 -17.84 11.66 -6.89
N ALA A 189 -18.37 12.07 -5.73
CA ALA A 189 -17.79 13.18 -4.98
C ALA A 189 -16.30 12.95 -4.68
N GLY A 190 -15.47 13.96 -4.95
CA GLY A 190 -14.01 13.88 -4.81
C GLY A 190 -13.29 13.11 -5.92
N GLU A 191 -13.98 12.79 -7.01
CA GLU A 191 -13.40 12.15 -8.19
C GLU A 191 -13.49 13.04 -9.43
N ARG A 192 -12.57 12.85 -10.38
CA ARG A 192 -12.69 13.38 -11.75
C ARG A 192 -12.66 12.23 -12.73
N GLN A 193 -13.51 12.30 -13.76
CA GLN A 193 -13.50 11.29 -14.81
C GLN A 193 -12.26 11.47 -15.68
N TRP A 194 -11.50 10.39 -15.82
CA TRP A 194 -10.31 10.31 -16.63
C TRP A 194 -10.54 9.32 -17.77
N ASN A 195 -10.52 9.84 -19.00
CA ASN A 195 -10.37 9.04 -20.19
C ASN A 195 -8.86 8.87 -20.48
N PRO A 196 -8.32 7.63 -20.45
CA PRO A 196 -6.91 7.37 -20.69
C PRO A 196 -6.41 7.84 -22.07
N ASP A 197 -7.26 7.75 -23.09
CA ASP A 197 -6.87 8.02 -24.47
C ASP A 197 -7.01 9.51 -24.85
N ASP A 198 -7.92 10.22 -24.17
CA ASP A 198 -8.24 11.62 -24.41
C ASP A 198 -8.60 12.33 -23.09
N PRO A 199 -7.63 12.59 -22.20
CA PRO A 199 -7.90 13.21 -20.91
C PRO A 199 -8.40 14.65 -21.10
N ALA A 200 -9.45 15.01 -20.36
CA ALA A 200 -10.03 16.35 -20.43
C ALA A 200 -8.98 17.46 -20.15
N PRO A 201 -9.01 18.60 -20.86
CA PRO A 201 -8.01 19.66 -20.68
C PRO A 201 -7.94 20.25 -19.27
N ASP A 202 -9.04 20.23 -18.53
CA ASP A 202 -9.20 20.75 -17.17
C ASP A 202 -9.01 19.66 -16.08
N LEU A 203 -8.66 18.42 -16.47
CA LEU A 203 -8.57 17.28 -15.55
C LEU A 203 -7.62 17.53 -14.37
N LEU A 204 -6.60 18.38 -14.56
CA LEU A 204 -5.56 18.69 -13.58
C LEU A 204 -5.65 20.11 -13.00
N ASP A 205 -6.75 20.84 -13.21
CA ASP A 205 -6.93 22.18 -12.65
C ASP A 205 -6.88 22.15 -11.12
N GLY A 206 -6.04 23.01 -10.53
CA GLY A 206 -5.85 23.10 -9.07
C GLY A 206 -5.08 21.94 -8.44
N VAL A 207 -4.39 21.12 -9.24
CA VAL A 207 -3.57 19.99 -8.76
C VAL A 207 -2.12 20.42 -8.52
N ASP A 208 -1.58 20.11 -7.33
CA ASP A 208 -0.19 20.37 -6.96
C ASP A 208 0.77 19.24 -7.36
N ALA A 209 0.27 18.02 -7.48
CA ALA A 209 1.06 16.87 -7.89
C ALA A 209 0.18 15.75 -8.50
N VAL A 210 0.73 15.00 -9.44
CA VAL A 210 0.10 13.81 -10.00
C VAL A 210 0.85 12.57 -9.53
N VAL A 211 0.12 11.54 -9.09
CA VAL A 211 0.61 10.18 -8.89
C VAL A 211 -0.10 9.25 -9.86
N HIS A 212 0.62 8.72 -10.84
CA HIS A 212 0.10 7.85 -11.87
C HIS A 212 0.36 6.37 -11.53
N LEU A 213 -0.65 5.66 -11.01
CA LEU A 213 -0.56 4.23 -10.65
C LEU A 213 -1.40 3.31 -11.55
N ALA A 214 -2.15 3.86 -12.50
CA ALA A 214 -3.01 3.08 -13.36
C ALA A 214 -2.20 2.18 -14.31
N GLY A 215 -2.67 0.94 -14.46
CA GLY A 215 -2.14 -0.03 -15.41
C GLY A 215 -2.88 -1.35 -15.31
N ALA A 216 -2.95 -2.11 -16.40
CA ALA A 216 -3.50 -3.46 -16.36
C ALA A 216 -2.60 -4.38 -15.52
N SER A 217 -3.19 -5.35 -14.83
CA SER A 217 -2.43 -6.37 -14.09
C SER A 217 -1.50 -7.12 -15.04
N ILE A 218 -0.23 -7.29 -14.65
CA ILE A 218 0.73 -8.17 -15.34
C ILE A 218 0.52 -9.65 -14.97
N ALA A 219 -0.26 -9.93 -13.92
CA ALA A 219 -0.55 -11.30 -13.53
C ALA A 219 -1.48 -11.94 -14.56
N GLY A 220 -1.00 -13.02 -15.19
CA GLY A 220 -1.73 -13.74 -16.22
C GLY A 220 -0.79 -14.52 -17.12
N ARG A 221 -1.37 -15.17 -18.15
CA ARG A 221 -0.59 -15.78 -19.22
C ARG A 221 -0.21 -14.73 -20.25
N PHE A 222 1.05 -14.72 -20.68
CA PHE A 222 1.58 -13.78 -21.67
C PHE A 222 1.18 -14.17 -23.10
N THR A 223 -0.13 -14.18 -23.37
CA THR A 223 -0.67 -14.22 -24.73
C THR A 223 -0.46 -12.87 -25.43
N ASP A 224 -0.50 -12.83 -26.75
CA ASP A 224 -0.31 -11.58 -27.51
C ASP A 224 -1.35 -10.52 -27.13
N GLU A 225 -2.62 -10.93 -26.94
CA GLU A 225 -3.70 -10.05 -26.44
C GLU A 225 -3.37 -9.47 -25.05
N HIS A 226 -2.87 -10.29 -24.12
CA HIS A 226 -2.53 -9.82 -22.78
C HIS A 226 -1.31 -8.89 -22.79
N LYS A 227 -0.30 -9.18 -23.61
CA LYS A 227 0.86 -8.31 -23.82
C LYS A 227 0.46 -6.96 -24.40
N GLN A 228 -0.41 -6.96 -25.41
CA GLN A 228 -0.92 -5.73 -26.00
C GLN A 228 -1.73 -4.92 -24.98
N ALA A 229 -2.60 -5.56 -24.19
CA ALA A 229 -3.31 -4.90 -23.10
C ALA A 229 -2.38 -4.30 -22.02
N ILE A 230 -1.25 -4.96 -21.72
CA ILE A 230 -0.22 -4.43 -20.82
C ILE A 230 0.38 -3.14 -21.37
N VAL A 231 0.72 -3.13 -22.67
CA VAL A 231 1.30 -1.97 -23.39
C VAL A 231 0.29 -0.82 -23.46
N ASP A 232 -0.91 -1.08 -23.97
CA ASP A 232 -1.95 -0.08 -24.24
C ASP A 232 -2.43 0.59 -22.95
N SER A 233 -2.47 -0.16 -21.84
CA SER A 233 -2.86 0.41 -20.54
C SER A 233 -1.80 1.28 -19.87
N ARG A 234 -0.58 1.39 -20.43
CA ARG A 234 0.55 2.10 -19.83
C ARG A 234 1.06 3.23 -20.69
N ILE A 235 1.54 2.95 -21.90
CA ILE A 235 2.38 3.89 -22.66
C ILE A 235 1.58 5.12 -23.10
N GLY A 236 0.56 4.92 -23.93
CA GLY A 236 -0.29 6.01 -24.43
C GLY A 236 -0.97 6.82 -23.30
N PRO A 237 -1.64 6.16 -22.34
CA PRO A 237 -2.23 6.85 -21.19
C PRO A 237 -1.25 7.65 -20.34
N THR A 238 -0.04 7.13 -20.12
CA THR A 238 1.02 7.86 -19.40
C THR A 238 1.45 9.08 -20.18
N GLU A 239 1.67 8.95 -21.49
CA GLU A 239 2.09 10.05 -22.35
C GLU A 239 1.07 11.19 -22.37
N GLN A 240 -0.22 10.87 -22.53
CA GLN A 240 -1.28 11.88 -22.55
C GLN A 240 -1.41 12.61 -21.21
N LEU A 241 -1.31 11.88 -20.10
CA LEU A 241 -1.35 12.47 -18.77
C LEU A 241 -0.11 13.32 -18.46
N ALA A 242 1.08 12.89 -18.91
CA ALA A 242 2.33 13.63 -18.77
C ALA A 242 2.29 14.95 -19.58
N ARG A 243 1.79 14.91 -20.82
CA ARG A 243 1.54 16.11 -21.63
C ARG A 243 0.57 17.06 -20.95
N LEU A 244 -0.49 16.52 -20.34
CA LEU A 244 -1.46 17.34 -19.62
C LEU A 244 -0.85 17.97 -18.36
N ALA A 245 -0.06 17.22 -17.59
CA ALA A 245 0.65 17.74 -16.42
C ALA A 245 1.58 18.91 -16.77
N ALA A 246 2.33 18.80 -17.88
CA ALA A 246 3.15 19.89 -18.40
C ALA A 246 2.31 21.12 -18.76
N ARG A 247 1.21 20.94 -19.52
CA ARG A 247 0.33 22.05 -19.93
C ARG A 247 -0.33 22.76 -18.74
N ALA A 248 -0.76 21.99 -17.74
CA ALA A 248 -1.35 22.52 -16.52
C ALA A 248 -0.32 23.14 -15.55
N GLY A 249 0.99 22.97 -15.83
CA GLY A 249 2.05 23.49 -14.96
C GLY A 249 2.13 22.78 -13.61
N VAL A 250 1.76 21.50 -13.53
CA VAL A 250 1.82 20.73 -12.28
C VAL A 250 3.29 20.57 -11.87
N PRO A 251 3.70 20.96 -10.65
CA PRO A 251 5.11 20.92 -10.23
C PRO A 251 5.75 19.52 -10.19
N THR A 252 4.97 18.47 -9.94
CA THR A 252 5.49 17.12 -9.71
C THR A 252 4.61 16.05 -10.35
N PHE A 253 5.26 15.11 -11.03
CA PHE A 253 4.65 13.93 -11.64
C PHE A 253 5.36 12.65 -11.17
N VAL A 254 4.71 11.86 -10.33
CA VAL A 254 5.22 10.58 -9.85
C VAL A 254 4.56 9.47 -10.65
N SER A 255 5.32 8.78 -11.50
CA SER A 255 4.83 7.63 -12.26
C SER A 255 5.23 6.34 -11.57
N ALA A 256 4.29 5.39 -11.50
CA ALA A 256 4.66 4.01 -11.29
C ALA A 256 5.62 3.54 -12.40
N SER A 257 6.49 2.61 -12.05
CA SER A 257 7.36 1.83 -12.92
C SER A 257 7.56 0.45 -12.27
N ALA A 258 8.44 -0.39 -12.80
CA ALA A 258 8.74 -1.70 -12.23
C ALA A 258 10.22 -2.05 -12.32
N ILE A 259 10.70 -2.89 -11.40
CA ILE A 259 12.05 -3.47 -11.48
C ILE A 259 12.26 -4.36 -12.71
N GLY A 260 11.17 -4.76 -13.39
CA GLY A 260 11.21 -5.43 -14.69
C GLY A 260 12.01 -4.68 -15.78
N TYR A 261 12.31 -3.38 -15.58
CA TYR A 261 13.31 -2.64 -16.37
C TYR A 261 14.65 -3.38 -16.48
N TYR A 262 15.07 -4.05 -15.41
CA TYR A 262 16.36 -4.73 -15.35
C TYR A 262 16.36 -6.10 -16.03
N GLY A 263 15.24 -6.54 -16.63
CA GLY A 263 15.11 -7.82 -17.31
C GLY A 263 14.99 -9.01 -16.36
N TYR A 264 14.55 -10.16 -16.87
CA TYR A 264 14.14 -11.27 -15.99
C TYR A 264 15.30 -11.97 -15.24
N ASP A 265 16.54 -11.86 -15.69
CA ASP A 265 17.69 -12.49 -15.03
C ASP A 265 18.95 -11.63 -15.16
N ARG A 266 19.54 -11.29 -14.01
CA ARG A 266 20.79 -10.55 -13.89
C ARG A 266 21.81 -11.23 -12.97
N GLY A 267 21.60 -12.53 -12.68
CA GLY A 267 22.46 -13.28 -11.79
C GLY A 267 22.61 -12.61 -10.41
N ASP A 268 23.86 -12.42 -9.98
CA ASP A 268 24.20 -11.88 -8.65
C ASP A 268 24.57 -10.38 -8.62
N ASP A 269 24.50 -9.73 -9.78
CA ASP A 269 24.80 -8.31 -9.93
C ASP A 269 23.85 -7.47 -9.09
N ARG A 270 24.40 -6.52 -8.33
CA ARG A 270 23.58 -5.52 -7.64
C ARG A 270 23.08 -4.51 -8.67
N LEU A 271 21.79 -4.20 -8.63
CA LEU A 271 21.13 -3.35 -9.62
C LEU A 271 20.67 -2.02 -8.96
N PRO A 272 21.54 -1.01 -8.87
CA PRO A 272 21.14 0.37 -8.54
C PRO A 272 20.39 1.03 -9.71
N GLU A 273 19.87 2.24 -9.50
CA GLU A 273 19.03 2.96 -10.46
C GLU A 273 19.73 3.34 -11.77
N ASP A 274 21.06 3.47 -11.76
CA ASP A 274 21.92 3.71 -12.93
C ASP A 274 22.34 2.44 -13.66
N ALA A 275 21.94 1.25 -13.17
CA ALA A 275 22.17 -0.01 -13.87
C ALA A 275 21.47 -0.03 -15.24
N SER A 276 22.10 -0.71 -16.19
CA SER A 276 21.56 -0.86 -17.54
C SER A 276 20.22 -1.58 -17.54
N ARG A 277 19.36 -1.20 -18.49
CA ARG A 277 18.17 -1.98 -18.87
C ARG A 277 18.58 -3.42 -19.17
N GLY A 278 17.77 -4.41 -18.75
CA GLY A 278 17.97 -5.81 -19.12
C GLY A 278 17.09 -6.24 -20.28
N ASP A 279 17.03 -7.53 -20.55
CA ASP A 279 16.34 -8.06 -21.73
C ASP A 279 14.95 -8.62 -21.43
N GLY A 280 14.12 -8.73 -22.47
CA GLY A 280 12.81 -9.36 -22.43
C GLY A 280 11.65 -8.37 -22.55
N PHE A 281 10.46 -8.93 -22.76
CA PHE A 281 9.24 -8.16 -23.03
C PHE A 281 8.93 -7.14 -21.94
N LEU A 282 9.02 -7.53 -20.66
CA LEU A 282 8.78 -6.61 -19.56
C LEU A 282 9.79 -5.46 -19.50
N ALA A 283 11.05 -5.69 -19.87
CA ALA A 283 12.05 -4.63 -19.92
C ALA A 283 11.75 -3.62 -21.04
N ASP A 284 11.31 -4.09 -22.21
CA ASP A 284 10.84 -3.23 -23.31
C ASP A 284 9.63 -2.38 -22.89
N VAL A 285 8.65 -3.00 -22.24
CA VAL A 285 7.44 -2.30 -21.75
C VAL A 285 7.81 -1.22 -20.73
N VAL A 286 8.65 -1.54 -19.75
CA VAL A 286 9.00 -0.58 -18.69
C VAL A 286 9.83 0.56 -19.24
N ASP A 287 10.77 0.30 -20.15
CA ASP A 287 11.56 1.36 -20.79
C ASP A 287 10.69 2.34 -21.58
N ALA A 288 9.79 1.82 -22.42
CA ALA A 288 8.86 2.65 -23.17
C ALA A 288 7.83 3.37 -22.28
N TRP A 289 7.39 2.74 -21.18
CA TRP A 289 6.52 3.35 -20.18
C TRP A 289 7.23 4.51 -19.44
N GLU A 290 8.48 4.32 -19.05
CA GLU A 290 9.28 5.40 -18.44
C GLU A 290 9.52 6.55 -19.43
N ALA A 291 9.80 6.24 -20.70
CA ALA A 291 9.99 7.24 -21.75
C ALA A 291 8.72 8.07 -22.01
N ALA A 292 7.53 7.49 -21.84
CA ALA A 292 6.25 8.20 -21.99
C ALA A 292 6.07 9.37 -20.99
N THR A 293 6.87 9.43 -19.92
CA THR A 293 6.86 10.55 -18.97
C THR A 293 7.66 11.78 -19.46
N SER A 294 8.43 11.65 -20.55
CA SER A 294 9.30 12.71 -21.09
C SER A 294 8.58 14.03 -21.33
N ALA A 295 7.35 14.00 -21.84
CA ALA A 295 6.57 15.21 -22.09
C ALA A 295 6.36 16.07 -20.83
N ALA A 296 6.27 15.46 -19.64
CA ALA A 296 6.22 16.19 -18.38
C ALA A 296 7.58 16.84 -18.07
N ALA A 297 8.66 16.05 -18.17
CA ALA A 297 10.02 16.52 -17.90
C ALA A 297 10.44 17.67 -18.84
N ASP A 298 10.17 17.55 -20.14
CA ASP A 298 10.45 18.56 -21.15
C ASP A 298 9.65 19.86 -20.92
N GLY A 299 8.48 19.74 -20.29
CA GLY A 299 7.66 20.85 -19.82
C GLY A 299 8.11 21.48 -18.50
N GLY A 300 9.25 21.04 -17.93
CA GLY A 300 9.78 21.54 -16.66
C GLY A 300 9.16 20.92 -15.41
N VAL A 301 8.34 19.87 -15.54
CA VAL A 301 7.75 19.15 -14.40
C VAL A 301 8.79 18.20 -13.80
N ARG A 302 8.90 18.17 -12.47
CA ARG A 302 9.76 17.18 -11.80
C ARG A 302 9.13 15.80 -11.92
N VAL A 303 9.81 14.87 -12.61
CA VAL A 303 9.34 13.50 -12.80
C VAL A 303 10.09 12.53 -11.89
N VAL A 304 9.35 11.67 -11.18
CA VAL A 304 9.89 10.53 -10.42
C VAL A 304 9.27 9.25 -10.96
N LYS A 305 10.11 8.23 -11.23
CA LYS A 305 9.69 6.95 -11.82
C LYS A 305 9.98 5.83 -10.82
N VAL A 306 8.93 5.32 -10.19
CA VAL A 306 9.04 4.41 -9.03
C VAL A 306 9.09 2.96 -9.50
N ARG A 307 10.31 2.42 -9.70
CA ARG A 307 10.58 1.03 -10.09
C ARG A 307 10.26 0.10 -8.93
N THR A 308 9.01 -0.36 -8.89
CA THR A 308 8.47 -1.11 -7.75
C THR A 308 8.89 -2.58 -7.81
N GLY A 309 9.34 -3.13 -6.67
CA GLY A 309 9.60 -4.57 -6.51
C GLY A 309 8.37 -5.41 -6.18
N ILE A 310 8.59 -6.64 -5.71
CA ILE A 310 7.51 -7.56 -5.34
C ILE A 310 6.84 -7.07 -4.04
N VAL A 311 5.69 -6.44 -4.20
CA VAL A 311 4.92 -5.85 -3.10
C VAL A 311 4.35 -6.94 -2.18
N GLN A 312 4.68 -6.84 -0.90
CA GLN A 312 4.19 -7.70 0.17
C GLN A 312 2.92 -7.09 0.77
N SER A 313 1.78 -7.74 0.54
CA SER A 313 0.51 -7.42 1.20
C SER A 313 -0.40 -8.65 1.26
N PRO A 314 -1.07 -8.92 2.40
CA PRO A 314 -2.07 -9.99 2.45
C PRO A 314 -3.32 -9.68 1.60
N ARG A 315 -3.55 -8.41 1.22
CA ARG A 315 -4.74 -7.97 0.45
C ARG A 315 -4.57 -8.11 -1.06
N GLY A 316 -3.35 -8.29 -1.56
CA GLY A 316 -3.07 -8.39 -2.99
C GLY A 316 -1.65 -8.88 -3.30
N GLY A 317 -1.28 -8.88 -4.58
CA GLY A 317 0.05 -9.32 -5.01
C GLY A 317 0.36 -10.78 -4.67
N THR A 318 1.66 -11.10 -4.70
CA THR A 318 2.17 -12.48 -4.54
C THR A 318 1.87 -13.06 -3.16
N LEU A 319 1.96 -12.25 -2.10
CA LEU A 319 1.73 -12.73 -0.73
C LEU A 319 0.28 -13.22 -0.51
N ARG A 320 -0.72 -12.57 -1.13
CA ARG A 320 -2.11 -13.05 -1.08
C ARG A 320 -2.27 -14.45 -1.68
N LEU A 321 -1.51 -14.77 -2.74
CA LEU A 321 -1.52 -16.08 -3.39
C LEU A 321 -0.77 -17.13 -2.59
N LEU A 322 0.40 -16.78 -2.05
CA LEU A 322 1.26 -17.71 -1.31
C LEU A 322 0.74 -18.02 0.10
N ARG A 323 0.15 -17.03 0.78
CA ARG A 323 -0.31 -17.16 2.18
C ARG A 323 -1.16 -18.43 2.44
N PRO A 324 -2.22 -18.76 1.67
CA PRO A 324 -3.00 -19.97 1.93
C PRO A 324 -2.19 -21.26 1.77
N LEU A 325 -1.28 -21.33 0.79
CA LEU A 325 -0.44 -22.51 0.56
C LEU A 325 0.53 -22.73 1.73
N PHE A 326 1.19 -21.66 2.18
CA PHE A 326 2.07 -21.74 3.33
C PHE A 326 1.31 -21.98 4.64
N ALA A 327 0.11 -21.44 4.80
CA ALA A 327 -0.71 -21.65 5.99
C ALA A 327 -1.15 -23.11 6.19
N THR A 328 -1.28 -23.88 5.09
CA THR A 328 -1.58 -25.32 5.12
C THR A 328 -0.34 -26.21 5.09
N GLY A 329 0.87 -25.64 5.05
CA GLY A 329 2.13 -26.40 4.98
C GLY A 329 2.45 -26.95 3.58
N LEU A 330 1.76 -26.47 2.55
CA LEU A 330 1.98 -26.80 1.14
C LEU A 330 2.86 -25.78 0.42
N GLY A 331 3.39 -24.80 1.15
CA GLY A 331 4.36 -23.84 0.64
C GLY A 331 5.74 -24.46 0.45
N GLY A 332 6.50 -23.94 -0.51
CA GLY A 332 7.78 -24.49 -0.89
C GLY A 332 8.64 -23.50 -1.67
N ARG A 333 9.93 -23.83 -1.81
CA ARG A 333 10.84 -23.10 -2.70
C ARG A 333 10.49 -23.36 -4.16
N ILE A 334 10.76 -22.40 -5.02
CA ILE A 334 10.56 -22.52 -6.48
C ILE A 334 11.91 -22.86 -7.11
N GLY A 335 11.99 -23.97 -7.84
CA GLY A 335 13.23 -24.41 -8.49
C GLY A 335 14.34 -24.75 -7.49
N ASP A 336 15.57 -24.32 -7.77
CA ASP A 336 16.72 -24.44 -6.87
C ASP A 336 16.61 -23.52 -5.64
N GLY A 337 15.84 -22.43 -5.75
CA GLY A 337 15.62 -21.45 -4.70
C GLY A 337 16.66 -20.31 -4.70
N GLU A 338 17.54 -20.25 -5.69
CA GLU A 338 18.63 -19.27 -5.77
C GLU A 338 18.24 -17.99 -6.52
N GLN A 339 17.05 -17.87 -7.07
CA GLN A 339 16.61 -16.60 -7.66
C GLN A 339 16.47 -15.50 -6.60
N TRP A 340 16.95 -14.29 -6.91
CA TRP A 340 16.80 -13.11 -6.06
C TRP A 340 15.38 -12.54 -6.13
N LEU A 341 14.77 -12.32 -4.97
CA LEU A 341 13.52 -11.61 -4.81
C LEU A 341 13.79 -10.22 -4.23
N SER A 342 13.62 -9.21 -5.07
CA SER A 342 13.58 -7.81 -4.66
C SER A 342 12.15 -7.44 -4.27
N TRP A 343 11.88 -7.50 -2.97
CA TRP A 343 10.55 -7.30 -2.38
C TRP A 343 10.42 -5.92 -1.73
N ILE A 344 9.20 -5.48 -1.43
CA ILE A 344 8.95 -4.31 -0.57
C ILE A 344 7.66 -4.46 0.22
N GLY A 345 7.63 -4.00 1.47
CA GLY A 345 6.39 -3.89 2.24
C GLY A 345 5.46 -2.84 1.63
N ILE A 346 4.14 -3.06 1.65
CA ILE A 346 3.18 -2.09 1.10
C ILE A 346 3.28 -0.70 1.77
N ASP A 347 3.58 -0.64 3.06
CA ASP A 347 3.72 0.63 3.78
C ASP A 347 5.01 1.36 3.43
N ASP A 348 6.13 0.64 3.27
CA ASP A 348 7.39 1.21 2.74
C ASP A 348 7.20 1.75 1.32
N LEU A 349 6.44 1.05 0.47
CA LEU A 349 6.12 1.55 -0.87
C LEU A 349 5.31 2.85 -0.82
N VAL A 350 4.31 2.94 0.08
CA VAL A 350 3.54 4.17 0.29
C VAL A 350 4.43 5.31 0.75
N ASP A 351 5.37 5.07 1.66
CA ASP A 351 6.33 6.08 2.12
C ASP A 351 7.24 6.57 0.99
N ILE A 352 7.61 5.70 0.04
CA ILE A 352 8.43 6.09 -1.12
C ILE A 352 7.63 6.96 -2.09
N TYR A 353 6.37 6.62 -2.37
CA TYR A 353 5.50 7.50 -3.17
C TYR A 353 5.27 8.83 -2.46
N HIS A 354 5.07 8.83 -1.14
CA HIS A 354 4.97 10.05 -0.36
C HIS A 354 6.24 10.89 -0.43
N ARG A 355 7.41 10.28 -0.23
CA ARG A 355 8.70 10.96 -0.33
C ARG A 355 8.92 11.57 -1.71
N ALA A 356 8.55 10.86 -2.78
CA ALA A 356 8.63 11.37 -4.14
C ALA A 356 7.85 12.68 -4.36
N LEU A 357 6.81 12.94 -3.55
CA LEU A 357 6.02 14.17 -3.62
C LEU A 357 6.72 15.38 -2.99
N TRP A 358 7.53 15.19 -1.96
CA TRP A 358 8.08 16.30 -1.17
C TRP A 358 9.60 16.45 -1.21
N ASP A 359 10.34 15.37 -1.50
CA ASP A 359 11.79 15.41 -1.56
C ASP A 359 12.25 15.84 -2.95
N ASN A 360 12.57 17.12 -3.09
CA ASN A 360 13.04 17.71 -4.35
C ASN A 360 14.42 17.19 -4.79
N SER A 361 15.17 16.50 -3.92
CA SER A 361 16.42 15.83 -4.31
C SER A 361 16.19 14.52 -5.07
N VAL A 362 14.96 13.98 -5.03
CA VAL A 362 14.58 12.74 -5.71
C VAL A 362 13.89 13.07 -7.04
N SER A 363 14.52 12.63 -8.13
CA SER A 363 14.01 12.74 -9.50
C SER A 363 14.56 11.61 -10.37
N GLY A 364 13.90 11.34 -11.50
CA GLY A 364 14.26 10.23 -12.38
C GLY A 364 13.87 8.87 -11.80
N PRO A 365 14.56 7.78 -12.16
CA PRO A 365 14.25 6.44 -11.65
C PRO A 365 14.59 6.30 -10.16
N VAL A 366 13.72 5.60 -9.43
CA VAL A 366 13.88 5.27 -8.00
C VAL A 366 13.48 3.81 -7.80
N ASN A 367 14.39 3.00 -7.26
CA ASN A 367 14.08 1.60 -6.94
C ASN A 367 13.29 1.55 -5.63
N ALA A 368 12.00 1.18 -5.72
CA ALA A 368 11.16 0.96 -4.55
C ALA A 368 11.20 -0.51 -4.15
N VAL A 369 12.33 -0.88 -3.53
CA VAL A 369 12.63 -2.20 -2.97
C VAL A 369 13.14 -2.04 -1.54
N ALA A 370 12.92 -3.04 -0.70
CA ALA A 370 13.56 -3.11 0.61
C ALA A 370 15.09 -3.20 0.45
N PRO A 371 15.88 -2.70 1.42
CA PRO A 371 17.34 -2.66 1.30
C PRO A 371 18.00 -4.04 1.31
N GLN A 372 17.27 -5.09 1.73
CA GLN A 372 17.75 -6.46 1.83
C GLN A 372 16.94 -7.39 0.90
N PRO A 373 17.32 -7.49 -0.39
CA PRO A 373 16.76 -8.52 -1.26
C PRO A 373 17.17 -9.90 -0.72
N VAL A 374 16.30 -10.89 -0.88
CA VAL A 374 16.50 -12.24 -0.36
C VAL A 374 16.46 -13.27 -1.48
N ARG A 375 17.02 -14.45 -1.25
CA ARG A 375 16.82 -15.60 -2.15
C ARG A 375 15.42 -16.20 -1.96
N ASN A 376 14.93 -16.94 -2.95
CA ASN A 376 13.64 -17.64 -2.83
C ASN A 376 13.63 -18.67 -1.70
N SER A 377 14.75 -19.38 -1.52
CA SER A 377 14.96 -20.31 -0.40
C SER A 377 14.78 -19.61 0.95
N GLU A 378 15.37 -18.43 1.11
CA GLU A 378 15.23 -17.59 2.30
C GLU A 378 13.81 -17.06 2.47
N TYR A 379 13.20 -16.51 1.41
CA TYR A 379 11.80 -16.06 1.44
C TYR A 379 10.85 -17.17 1.91
N THR A 380 11.03 -18.37 1.36
CA THR A 380 10.26 -19.58 1.73
C THR A 380 10.45 -19.89 3.21
N HIS A 381 11.70 -19.92 3.68
CA HIS A 381 12.01 -20.20 5.08
C HIS A 381 11.38 -19.18 6.03
N VAL A 382 11.53 -17.88 5.73
CA VAL A 382 11.00 -16.79 6.56
C VAL A 382 9.47 -16.83 6.60
N LEU A 383 8.80 -16.97 5.44
CA LEU A 383 7.33 -17.03 5.40
C LEU A 383 6.78 -18.24 6.16
N ALA A 384 7.41 -19.40 6.00
CA ALA A 384 7.06 -20.62 6.73
C ALA A 384 7.25 -20.45 8.24
N GLY A 385 8.36 -19.85 8.67
CA GLY A 385 8.65 -19.53 10.07
C GLY A 385 7.63 -18.57 10.68
N VAL A 386 7.31 -17.47 9.99
CA VAL A 386 6.30 -16.48 10.43
C VAL A 386 4.91 -17.13 10.56
N LEU A 387 4.55 -18.04 9.66
CA LEU A 387 3.28 -18.77 9.72
C LEU A 387 3.30 -19.97 10.67
N ARG A 388 4.48 -20.35 11.19
CA ARG A 388 4.72 -21.55 12.02
C ARG A 388 4.22 -22.81 11.33
N ARG A 389 4.67 -23.00 10.10
CA ARG A 389 4.33 -24.13 9.23
C ARG A 389 5.59 -24.69 8.58
N PRO A 390 5.66 -26.00 8.30
CA PRO A 390 6.75 -26.57 7.52
C PRO A 390 6.68 -26.07 6.06
N ALA A 391 7.84 -25.96 5.40
CA ALA A 391 7.96 -25.71 3.97
C ALA A 391 9.09 -26.58 3.40
N LEU A 392 8.91 -27.90 3.50
CA LEU A 392 9.94 -28.89 3.19
C LEU A 392 9.88 -29.38 1.74
N LEU A 393 8.73 -29.27 1.09
CA LEU A 393 8.53 -29.75 -0.28
C LEU A 393 8.78 -28.60 -1.25
N PRO A 394 9.69 -28.74 -2.24
CA PRO A 394 9.79 -27.76 -3.31
C PRO A 394 8.48 -27.71 -4.11
N VAL A 395 8.15 -26.54 -4.62
CA VAL A 395 7.02 -26.37 -5.55
C VAL A 395 7.36 -27.14 -6.83
N PRO A 396 6.45 -27.98 -7.35
CA PRO A 396 6.67 -28.66 -8.62
C PRO A 396 6.94 -27.65 -9.75
N GLU A 397 7.94 -27.91 -10.59
CA GLU A 397 8.39 -26.99 -11.65
C GLU A 397 7.27 -26.57 -12.62
N PHE A 398 6.28 -27.45 -12.82
CA PHE A 398 5.13 -27.16 -13.68
C PHE A 398 4.08 -26.24 -13.03
N GLY A 399 4.12 -26.01 -11.72
CA GLY A 399 3.10 -25.24 -10.98
C GLY A 399 2.96 -23.80 -11.48
N PRO A 400 4.05 -22.99 -11.49
CA PRO A 400 4.03 -21.64 -12.06
C PRO A 400 3.65 -21.62 -13.54
N ALA A 401 4.15 -22.59 -14.33
CA ALA A 401 3.85 -22.68 -15.75
C ALA A 401 2.38 -23.01 -16.05
N LEU A 402 1.70 -23.77 -15.19
CA LEU A 402 0.26 -24.01 -15.31
C LEU A 402 -0.57 -22.72 -15.09
N LEU A 403 -0.17 -21.90 -14.12
CA LEU A 403 -0.89 -20.66 -13.77
C LEU A 403 -0.56 -19.50 -14.73
N LEU A 404 0.72 -19.30 -15.03
CA LEU A 404 1.24 -18.12 -15.74
C LEU A 404 1.69 -18.42 -17.19
N GLY A 405 1.63 -19.67 -17.63
CA GLY A 405 2.27 -20.10 -18.88
C GLY A 405 3.79 -20.14 -18.76
N GLY A 406 4.48 -20.68 -19.76
CA GLY A 406 5.95 -20.80 -19.73
C GLY A 406 6.68 -19.46 -19.66
N GLN A 407 6.22 -18.47 -20.42
CA GLN A 407 6.82 -17.12 -20.40
C GLN A 407 6.56 -16.39 -19.08
N GLY A 408 5.33 -16.44 -18.55
CA GLY A 408 5.02 -15.83 -17.24
C GLY A 408 5.74 -16.53 -16.08
N ALA A 409 5.95 -17.85 -16.17
CA ALA A 409 6.79 -18.57 -15.22
C ALA A 409 8.25 -18.07 -15.27
N ARG A 410 8.81 -17.82 -16.46
CA ARG A 410 10.18 -17.30 -16.60
C ARG A 410 10.32 -15.83 -16.20
N GLU A 411 9.42 -14.99 -16.68
CA GLU A 411 9.52 -13.53 -16.53
C GLU A 411 8.95 -12.99 -15.22
N LEU A 412 8.16 -13.78 -14.47
CA LEU A 412 7.60 -13.33 -13.18
C LEU A 412 7.91 -14.27 -12.01
N ALA A 413 7.92 -15.60 -12.23
CA ALA A 413 8.09 -16.55 -11.13
C ALA A 413 9.54 -17.00 -10.91
N ALA A 414 10.34 -17.05 -11.99
CA ALA A 414 11.77 -17.36 -11.98
C ALA A 414 12.64 -16.12 -12.20
N GLU A 415 12.06 -14.93 -12.09
CA GLU A 415 12.80 -13.67 -12.17
C GLU A 415 13.84 -13.62 -11.05
N SER A 416 15.08 -13.23 -11.40
CA SER A 416 16.20 -13.11 -10.47
C SER A 416 16.86 -11.75 -10.65
N GLN A 417 16.49 -10.82 -9.76
CA GLN A 417 17.02 -9.48 -9.74
C GLN A 417 17.43 -9.09 -8.32
N ARG A 418 18.71 -8.71 -8.15
CA ARG A 418 19.24 -8.20 -6.87
C ARG A 418 19.24 -6.67 -6.87
N VAL A 419 18.05 -6.09 -6.89
CA VAL A 419 17.83 -4.64 -6.95
C VAL A 419 18.15 -4.01 -5.61
N VAL A 420 18.77 -2.84 -5.64
CA VAL A 420 19.10 -2.06 -4.44
C VAL A 420 18.58 -0.63 -4.55
N PRO A 421 18.11 -0.02 -3.45
CA PRO A 421 17.47 1.29 -3.46
C PRO A 421 18.49 2.42 -3.27
N ALA A 422 19.50 2.53 -4.15
CA ALA A 422 20.65 3.40 -3.93
C ALA A 422 20.29 4.90 -3.86
N VAL A 423 19.27 5.35 -4.61
CA VAL A 423 18.76 6.73 -4.51
C VAL A 423 18.12 6.98 -3.14
N LEU A 424 17.33 6.04 -2.62
CA LEU A 424 16.69 6.16 -1.31
C LEU A 424 17.71 6.08 -0.16
N ASP A 425 18.71 5.21 -0.28
CA ASP A 425 19.82 5.10 0.67
C ASP A 425 20.59 6.44 0.75
N LYS A 426 20.94 7.01 -0.41
CA LYS A 426 21.62 8.31 -0.49
C LYS A 426 20.77 9.44 0.10
N ALA A 427 19.45 9.37 -0.08
CA ALA A 427 18.51 10.32 0.49
C ALA A 427 18.26 10.09 2.00
N GLY A 428 18.79 9.02 2.59
CA GLY A 428 18.56 8.69 4.01
C GLY A 428 17.13 8.25 4.29
N HIS A 429 16.52 7.48 3.40
CA HIS A 429 15.17 6.97 3.59
C HIS A 429 15.09 5.97 4.74
N ARG A 430 14.12 6.18 5.65
CA ARG A 430 13.82 5.26 6.73
C ARG A 430 12.81 4.23 6.24
N PHE A 431 13.26 2.99 6.05
CA PHE A 431 12.35 1.87 5.85
C PHE A 431 11.69 1.46 7.17
N ARG A 432 10.36 1.36 7.19
CA ARG A 432 9.56 0.83 8.32
C ARG A 432 9.92 -0.62 8.61
N THR A 433 10.16 -1.42 7.58
CA THR A 433 10.51 -2.84 7.68
C THR A 433 11.67 -3.22 6.74
N PRO A 434 12.94 -2.99 7.14
CA PRO A 434 14.10 -3.22 6.27
C PRO A 434 14.39 -4.71 6.01
N ASP A 435 13.92 -5.60 6.89
CA ASP A 435 14.08 -7.05 6.77
C ASP A 435 12.73 -7.77 6.53
N LEU A 436 12.78 -8.88 5.80
CA LEU A 436 11.59 -9.61 5.36
C LEU A 436 10.79 -10.18 6.53
N ALA A 437 11.48 -10.64 7.57
CA ALA A 437 10.82 -11.25 8.72
C ALA A 437 9.95 -10.22 9.45
N SER A 438 10.48 -9.01 9.70
CA SER A 438 9.74 -7.90 10.30
C SER A 438 8.55 -7.47 9.43
N ALA A 439 8.73 -7.37 8.11
CA ALA A 439 7.66 -7.04 7.18
C ALA A 439 6.52 -8.06 7.22
N LEU A 440 6.84 -9.35 7.06
CA LEU A 440 5.83 -10.42 7.08
C LEU A 440 5.17 -10.55 8.46
N LYS A 441 5.90 -10.35 9.55
CA LYS A 441 5.36 -10.34 10.92
C LYS A 441 4.32 -9.23 11.10
N HIS A 442 4.65 -8.01 10.70
CA HIS A 442 3.72 -6.86 10.72
C HIS A 442 2.47 -7.14 9.89
N LEU A 443 2.66 -7.56 8.64
CA LEU A 443 1.57 -7.77 7.69
C LEU A 443 0.69 -8.98 7.97
N LEU A 444 1.18 -9.99 8.70
CA LEU A 444 0.44 -11.22 9.02
C LEU A 444 -0.03 -11.30 10.47
N GLY A 445 0.12 -10.21 11.24
CA GLY A 445 -0.33 -10.15 12.64
C GLY A 445 0.43 -11.12 13.54
N ARG A 446 1.75 -11.19 13.37
CA ARG A 446 2.64 -12.04 14.17
C ARG A 446 3.60 -11.14 14.95
N THR A 447 3.49 -11.16 16.26
CA THR A 447 4.28 -10.29 17.16
C THR A 447 5.40 -11.05 17.88
N ARG A 448 5.62 -12.33 17.53
CA ARG A 448 6.70 -13.19 18.02
C ARG A 448 7.37 -13.90 16.87
#